data_AF-A0A151JTE7-F1
#
_entry.id   AF-A0A151JTE7-F1
#
_cell.length_a   1.000
_cell.length_b   1.000
_cell.length_c   1.000
_cell.angle_alpha   90.00
_cell.angle_beta   90.00
_cell.angle_gamma   90.00
#
_symmetry.space_group_name_H-M   'P 1'
#
loop_
_entity.id
_entity.type
_entity.pdbx_description
1 polymer ?
#
loop_
_entity_poly.entity_id
_entity_poly.type
_entity_poly.pdbx_seq_one_letter_code
_entity_poly.pdbx_strand_id
1 'polypeptide(L)'
;SVGHLRLKNARNLIPEINGHSCQKIQKFISASIYMMGKINFTKKSVVLEEILNTKLKGKLLLYFQTRSVTDFGQLRREIEANYLDQALLNFELGLHKDIKLVVRSQKYSSLQETINTASAEERVNRLPYEPTIVIAINMSKTQSKKIRDYSAATIEHISSLEKTTAYNENLLFNVMRKMKMQLDIYTQREDLDEYLQVLTAIMTDLTVDAGKMLDYYLCIYSKEGSILTRLLPLEQIIIDLREAASQLTNGHFPFQIKFEN
;
A
#
# COMPACT_ATOMS: atom_id res chain seq x y z
N SER A 1 15.86 10.32 -15.90
CA SER A 1 14.86 9.84 -16.89
C SER A 1 13.47 10.04 -16.31
N VAL A 2 12.69 11.01 -16.80
CA VAL A 2 11.32 11.24 -16.31
C VAL A 2 10.44 10.10 -16.85
N GLY A 3 10.02 9.21 -15.96
CA GLY A 3 9.20 8.04 -16.32
C GLY A 3 7.86 8.49 -16.89
N HIS A 4 7.67 8.29 -18.21
CA HIS A 4 6.42 8.58 -18.88
C HIS A 4 5.41 7.45 -18.64
N LEU A 5 4.14 7.80 -18.43
CA LEU A 5 3.08 6.81 -18.23
C LEU A 5 2.84 6.01 -19.53
N ARG A 6 2.79 4.66 -19.43
CA ARG A 6 2.44 3.79 -20.57
C ARG A 6 0.95 3.95 -20.92
N LEU A 7 0.63 4.00 -22.22
CA LEU A 7 -0.73 4.12 -22.77
C LEU A 7 -1.73 3.14 -22.14
N LYS A 8 -1.34 1.87 -21.94
CA LYS A 8 -2.20 0.85 -21.32
C LYS A 8 -2.64 1.21 -19.89
N ASN A 9 -1.77 1.86 -19.12
CA ASN A 9 -2.07 2.26 -17.75
C ASN A 9 -2.91 3.55 -17.73
N ALA A 10 -2.73 4.42 -18.72
CA ALA A 10 -3.53 5.62 -18.91
C ALA A 10 -5.01 5.30 -19.22
N ARG A 11 -5.28 4.25 -20.00
CA ARG A 11 -6.64 3.80 -20.35
C ARG A 11 -7.51 3.51 -19.14
N ASN A 12 -6.96 2.86 -18.12
CA ASN A 12 -7.71 2.46 -16.93
C ASN A 12 -7.94 3.61 -15.94
N LEU A 13 -7.17 4.70 -16.08
CA LEU A 13 -7.24 5.84 -15.17
C LEU A 13 -8.43 6.76 -15.47
N ILE A 14 -8.84 6.83 -16.74
CA ILE A 14 -9.89 7.74 -17.19
C ILE A 14 -11.25 7.02 -17.12
N PRO A 15 -12.17 7.49 -16.26
CA PRO A 15 -13.50 6.91 -16.14
C PRO A 15 -14.35 7.19 -17.37
N GLU A 16 -15.45 6.47 -17.54
CA GLU A 16 -16.45 6.78 -18.56
C GLU A 16 -17.42 7.86 -18.07
N ILE A 17 -17.93 8.69 -19.00
CA ILE A 17 -18.89 9.75 -18.69
C ILE A 17 -20.05 9.82 -19.68
N ASN A 18 -21.20 10.25 -19.18
CA ASN A 18 -22.42 10.46 -19.97
C ASN A 18 -22.94 11.92 -19.95
N GLY A 19 -22.25 12.83 -19.26
CA GLY A 19 -22.58 14.26 -19.25
C GLY A 19 -23.67 14.70 -18.27
N HIS A 20 -24.15 13.84 -17.35
CA HIS A 20 -25.27 14.22 -16.46
C HIS A 20 -24.88 14.53 -15.02
N SER A 21 -23.67 14.20 -14.59
CA SER A 21 -23.24 14.35 -13.19
C SER A 21 -22.00 15.24 -13.11
N CYS A 22 -22.13 16.39 -12.43
CA CYS A 22 -21.01 17.28 -12.14
C CYS A 22 -19.82 16.53 -11.51
N GLN A 23 -20.07 15.68 -10.51
CA GLN A 23 -19.02 14.91 -9.85
C GLN A 23 -18.30 13.94 -10.80
N LYS A 24 -19.04 13.25 -11.68
CA LYS A 24 -18.42 12.33 -12.66
C LYS A 24 -17.64 13.09 -13.72
N ILE A 25 -18.15 14.24 -14.18
CA ILE A 25 -17.45 15.13 -15.12
C ILE A 25 -16.17 15.66 -14.51
N GLN A 26 -16.20 16.15 -13.26
CA GLN A 26 -15.00 16.62 -12.57
C GLN A 26 -13.97 15.50 -12.42
N LYS A 27 -14.37 14.30 -11.98
CA LYS A 27 -13.46 13.14 -11.88
C LYS A 27 -12.82 12.80 -13.23
N PHE A 28 -13.60 12.82 -14.31
CA PHE A 28 -13.10 12.61 -15.67
C PHE A 28 -12.11 13.69 -16.12
N ILE A 29 -12.44 14.96 -15.92
CA ILE A 29 -11.57 16.08 -16.30
C ILE A 29 -10.27 16.03 -15.51
N SER A 30 -10.32 15.83 -14.19
CA SER A 30 -9.13 15.71 -13.33
C SER A 30 -8.23 14.54 -13.74
N ALA A 31 -8.81 13.36 -13.97
CA ALA A 31 -8.06 12.18 -14.42
C ALA A 31 -7.41 12.41 -15.79
N SER A 32 -8.14 13.05 -16.71
CA SER A 32 -7.66 13.34 -18.06
C SER A 32 -6.56 14.41 -18.06
N ILE A 33 -6.67 15.46 -17.23
CA ILE A 33 -5.61 16.48 -17.05
C ILE A 33 -4.34 15.84 -16.49
N TYR A 34 -4.47 15.04 -15.43
CA TYR A 34 -3.33 14.34 -14.84
C TYR A 34 -2.62 13.47 -15.86
N MET A 35 -3.40 12.68 -16.62
CA MET A 35 -2.88 11.81 -17.65
C MET A 35 -2.19 12.61 -18.78
N MET A 36 -2.83 13.66 -19.31
CA MET A 36 -2.27 14.51 -20.36
C MET A 36 -0.97 15.23 -19.93
N GLY A 37 -0.77 15.41 -18.62
CA GLY A 37 0.48 15.94 -18.04
C GLY A 37 1.59 14.90 -17.83
N LYS A 38 1.28 13.59 -17.88
CA LYS A 38 2.23 12.49 -17.62
C LYS A 38 2.58 11.66 -18.86
N ILE A 39 1.84 11.83 -19.96
CA ILE A 39 2.09 11.16 -21.24
C ILE A 39 3.01 11.99 -22.15
N ASN A 40 3.81 11.28 -22.96
CA ASN A 40 4.69 11.91 -23.96
C ASN A 40 3.86 12.74 -24.95
N PHE A 41 4.33 13.94 -25.28
CA PHE A 41 3.69 14.88 -26.20
C PHE A 41 3.26 14.22 -27.52
N THR A 42 4.08 13.36 -28.11
CA THR A 42 3.78 12.67 -29.39
C THR A 42 2.61 11.69 -29.31
N LYS A 43 2.17 11.32 -28.09
CA LYS A 43 1.06 10.39 -27.86
C LYS A 43 -0.23 11.08 -27.44
N LYS A 44 -0.24 12.41 -27.27
CA LYS A 44 -1.43 13.15 -26.79
C LYS A 44 -2.61 13.07 -27.75
N SER A 45 -2.36 13.12 -29.06
CA SER A 45 -3.40 12.97 -30.09
C SER A 45 -4.06 11.59 -30.05
N VAL A 46 -3.25 10.53 -29.95
CA VAL A 46 -3.72 9.14 -29.85
C VAL A 46 -4.61 8.95 -28.62
N VAL A 47 -4.25 9.57 -27.49
CA VAL A 47 -5.06 9.48 -26.28
C VAL A 47 -6.36 10.29 -26.40
N LEU A 48 -6.32 11.45 -27.04
CA LEU A 48 -7.53 12.25 -27.29
C LEU A 48 -8.53 11.47 -28.16
N GLU A 49 -8.06 10.89 -29.26
CA GLU A 49 -8.87 10.04 -30.14
C GLU A 49 -9.46 8.86 -29.37
N GLU A 50 -8.66 8.21 -28.53
CA GLU A 50 -9.14 7.12 -27.71
C GLU A 50 -10.21 7.56 -26.68
N ILE A 51 -10.05 8.72 -26.05
CA ILE A 51 -11.04 9.27 -25.12
C ILE A 51 -12.38 9.48 -25.84
N LEU A 52 -12.34 10.11 -27.02
CA LEU A 52 -13.54 10.38 -27.83
C LEU A 52 -14.26 9.09 -28.21
N ASN A 53 -13.51 8.03 -28.56
CA ASN A 53 -14.07 6.77 -29.04
C ASN A 53 -14.54 5.82 -27.92
N THR A 54 -13.92 5.87 -26.73
CA THR A 54 -14.15 4.85 -25.69
C THR A 54 -14.80 5.36 -24.42
N LYS A 55 -14.56 6.62 -24.03
CA LYS A 55 -14.93 7.13 -22.70
C LYS A 55 -16.23 7.93 -22.67
N LEU A 56 -16.65 8.47 -23.81
CA LEU A 56 -17.92 9.19 -23.93
C LEU A 56 -19.06 8.21 -24.17
N LYS A 57 -20.17 8.36 -23.43
CA LYS A 57 -21.36 7.50 -23.52
C LYS A 57 -22.64 8.33 -23.66
N GLY A 58 -23.71 7.68 -24.11
CA GLY A 58 -25.06 8.26 -24.15
C GLY A 58 -25.17 9.51 -25.02
N LYS A 59 -25.96 10.50 -24.58
CA LYS A 59 -26.17 11.76 -25.32
C LYS A 59 -24.88 12.56 -25.54
N LEU A 60 -23.92 12.45 -24.62
CA LEU A 60 -22.63 13.11 -24.75
C LEU A 60 -21.81 12.54 -25.91
N LEU A 61 -21.83 11.22 -26.12
CA LEU A 61 -21.19 10.60 -27.29
C LEU A 61 -21.79 11.15 -28.59
N LEU A 62 -23.12 11.20 -28.69
CA LEU A 62 -23.80 11.73 -29.88
C LEU A 62 -23.43 13.20 -30.15
N TYR A 63 -23.31 14.01 -29.09
CA TYR A 63 -22.91 15.42 -29.20
C TYR A 63 -21.51 15.60 -29.80
N PHE A 64 -20.59 14.68 -29.53
CA PHE A 64 -19.22 14.73 -30.04
C PHE A 64 -19.01 14.00 -31.36
N GLN A 65 -19.91 13.11 -31.78
CA GLN A 65 -19.84 12.45 -33.09
C GLN A 65 -19.91 13.43 -34.27
N THR A 66 -20.61 14.54 -34.11
CA THR A 66 -20.76 15.56 -35.16
C THR A 66 -19.76 16.73 -35.01
N ARG A 67 -18.82 16.66 -34.06
CA ARG A 67 -17.89 17.75 -33.76
C ARG A 67 -16.45 17.34 -34.04
N SER A 68 -15.75 18.21 -34.76
CA SER A 68 -14.29 18.15 -34.92
C SER A 68 -13.62 18.66 -33.64
N VAL A 69 -13.08 17.74 -32.83
CA VAL A 69 -12.29 18.07 -31.64
C VAL A 69 -10.80 17.85 -31.92
N THR A 70 -10.02 18.92 -31.94
CA THR A 70 -8.60 18.91 -32.34
C THR A 70 -7.65 18.76 -31.15
N ASP A 71 -8.06 19.19 -29.97
CA ASP A 71 -7.24 19.15 -28.76
C ASP A 71 -8.05 18.91 -27.49
N PHE A 72 -7.35 18.51 -26.43
CA PHE A 72 -7.97 18.22 -25.14
C PHE A 72 -8.57 19.44 -24.45
N GLY A 73 -7.99 20.63 -24.66
CA GLY A 73 -8.54 21.87 -24.13
C GLY A 73 -9.90 22.19 -24.74
N GLN A 74 -10.06 21.98 -26.06
CA GLN A 74 -11.36 22.06 -26.73
C GLN A 74 -12.34 21.02 -26.18
N LEU A 75 -11.94 19.75 -26.08
CA LEU A 75 -12.79 18.69 -25.51
C LEU A 75 -13.34 19.08 -24.13
N ARG A 76 -12.47 19.58 -23.26
CA ARG A 76 -12.84 19.99 -21.90
C ARG A 76 -13.88 21.11 -21.92
N ARG A 77 -13.64 22.18 -22.68
CA ARG A 77 -14.55 23.33 -22.76
C ARG A 77 -15.93 22.90 -23.25
N GLU A 78 -15.97 22.04 -24.26
CA GLU A 78 -17.22 21.55 -24.87
C GLU A 78 -18.01 20.63 -23.92
N ILE A 79 -17.34 19.79 -23.13
CA ILE A 79 -17.99 18.98 -22.09
C ILE A 79 -18.60 19.87 -21.00
N GLU A 80 -17.85 20.88 -20.55
CA GLU A 80 -18.31 21.83 -19.53
C GLU A 80 -19.51 22.65 -20.04
N ALA A 81 -19.45 23.14 -21.29
CA ALA A 81 -20.55 23.85 -21.93
C ALA A 81 -21.81 22.99 -22.09
N ASN A 82 -21.67 21.76 -22.60
CA ASN A 82 -22.80 20.85 -22.76
C ASN A 82 -23.50 20.53 -21.42
N TYR A 83 -22.72 20.35 -20.35
CA TYR A 83 -23.27 20.13 -19.02
C TYR A 83 -24.05 21.34 -18.51
N LEU A 84 -23.52 22.54 -18.69
CA LEU A 84 -24.18 23.78 -18.30
C LEU A 84 -25.50 23.99 -19.04
N ASP A 85 -25.52 23.76 -20.36
CA ASP A 85 -26.74 23.86 -21.18
C ASP A 85 -27.82 22.88 -20.70
N GLN A 86 -27.43 21.62 -20.42
CA GLN A 86 -28.37 20.63 -19.88
C GLN A 86 -28.85 20.98 -18.48
N ALA A 87 -27.98 21.47 -17.61
CA ALA A 87 -28.33 21.89 -16.26
C ALA A 87 -29.32 23.06 -16.29
N LEU A 88 -29.09 24.02 -17.19
CA LEU A 88 -29.98 25.15 -17.43
C LEU A 88 -31.35 24.69 -17.92
N LEU A 89 -31.40 23.85 -18.95
CA LEU A 89 -32.65 23.31 -19.47
C LEU A 89 -33.42 22.53 -18.40
N ASN A 90 -32.74 21.71 -17.60
CA ASN A 90 -33.37 20.94 -16.52
C ASN A 90 -33.92 21.85 -15.42
N PHE A 91 -33.19 22.91 -15.06
CA PHE A 91 -33.67 23.91 -14.12
C PHE A 91 -34.95 24.58 -14.65
N GLU A 92 -34.92 25.09 -15.89
CA GLU A 92 -36.09 25.71 -16.53
C GLU A 92 -37.29 24.76 -16.66
N LEU A 93 -37.05 23.48 -16.92
CA LEU A 93 -38.10 22.48 -17.02
C LEU A 93 -38.79 22.23 -15.67
N GLY A 94 -38.03 22.28 -14.57
CA GLY A 94 -38.48 22.05 -13.20
C GLY A 94 -39.17 23.24 -12.51
N LEU A 95 -39.19 24.42 -13.13
CA LEU A 95 -39.88 25.60 -12.61
C LEU A 95 -41.42 25.43 -12.65
N HIS A 96 -42.11 26.01 -11.65
CA HIS A 96 -43.57 26.15 -11.63
C HIS A 96 -44.04 26.85 -12.91
N LYS A 97 -45.20 26.47 -13.47
CA LYS A 97 -45.66 26.93 -14.81
C LYS A 97 -45.57 28.45 -15.01
N ASP A 98 -45.90 29.23 -13.97
CA ASP A 98 -45.95 30.69 -14.03
C ASP A 98 -44.53 31.30 -14.04
N ILE A 99 -43.61 30.76 -13.24
CA ILE A 99 -42.19 31.16 -13.23
C ILE A 99 -41.49 30.70 -14.52
N LYS A 100 -41.88 29.53 -15.03
CA LYS A 100 -41.39 28.97 -16.30
C LYS A 100 -41.75 29.83 -17.51
N LEU A 101 -42.92 30.47 -17.51
CA LEU A 101 -43.34 31.39 -18.57
C LEU A 101 -42.47 32.66 -18.58
N VAL A 102 -42.23 33.25 -17.41
CA VAL A 102 -41.42 34.46 -17.24
C VAL A 102 -39.94 34.19 -17.56
N VAL A 103 -39.40 33.07 -17.10
CA VAL A 103 -38.00 32.72 -17.36
C VAL A 103 -37.75 32.44 -18.85
N ARG A 104 -38.68 31.77 -19.54
CA ARG A 104 -38.53 31.47 -20.98
C ARG A 104 -38.72 32.66 -21.90
N SER A 105 -39.48 33.67 -21.49
CA SER A 105 -39.68 34.88 -22.32
C SER A 105 -38.43 35.77 -22.35
N GLN A 106 -37.55 35.68 -21.35
CA GLN A 106 -36.40 36.56 -21.20
C GLN A 106 -35.08 36.04 -21.79
N LYS A 107 -34.99 34.79 -22.29
CA LYS A 107 -33.82 34.20 -22.96
C LYS A 107 -32.47 34.49 -22.26
N TYR A 108 -32.31 34.04 -21.02
CA TYR A 108 -31.08 34.29 -20.26
C TYR A 108 -29.85 33.61 -20.84
N SER A 109 -28.70 34.25 -20.62
CA SER A 109 -27.40 33.81 -21.13
C SER A 109 -26.65 32.89 -20.16
N SER A 110 -27.11 32.80 -18.91
CA SER A 110 -26.47 31.99 -17.87
C SER A 110 -27.43 31.42 -16.82
N LEU A 111 -27.00 30.33 -16.18
CA LEU A 111 -27.71 29.70 -15.07
C LEU A 111 -27.84 30.62 -13.84
N GLN A 112 -26.80 31.40 -13.53
CA GLN A 112 -26.83 32.29 -12.37
C GLN A 112 -27.87 33.41 -12.53
N GLU A 113 -27.96 33.98 -13.73
CA GLU A 113 -28.95 35.00 -14.07
C GLU A 113 -30.38 34.43 -13.95
N THR A 114 -30.57 33.22 -14.47
CA THR A 114 -31.84 32.49 -14.40
C THR A 114 -32.25 32.19 -12.96
N ILE A 115 -31.31 31.77 -12.11
CA ILE A 115 -31.55 31.52 -10.67
C ILE A 115 -31.91 32.80 -9.95
N ASN A 116 -31.18 33.89 -10.19
CA ASN A 116 -31.42 35.18 -9.53
C ASN A 116 -32.81 35.72 -9.85
N THR A 117 -33.23 35.64 -11.12
CA THR A 117 -34.56 36.13 -11.53
C THR A 117 -35.67 35.21 -11.06
N ALA A 118 -35.52 33.88 -11.18
CA ALA A 118 -36.51 32.94 -10.62
C ALA A 118 -36.70 33.14 -9.11
N SER A 119 -35.61 33.39 -8.38
CA SER A 119 -35.64 33.67 -6.94
C SER A 119 -36.28 35.03 -6.61
N ALA A 120 -36.04 36.06 -7.44
CA ALA A 120 -36.68 37.36 -7.29
C ALA A 120 -38.20 37.25 -7.52
N GLU A 121 -38.61 36.49 -8.53
CA GLU A 121 -40.01 36.30 -8.87
C GLU A 121 -40.76 35.43 -7.85
N GLU A 122 -40.08 34.42 -7.28
CA GLU A 122 -40.61 33.66 -6.15
C GLU A 122 -40.81 34.56 -4.90
N ARG A 123 -39.97 35.59 -4.70
CA ARG A 123 -40.13 36.54 -3.59
C ARG A 123 -41.29 37.50 -3.82
N VAL A 124 -41.56 37.89 -5.06
CA VAL A 124 -42.66 38.80 -5.43
C VAL A 124 -44.01 38.08 -5.41
N ASN A 125 -44.07 36.81 -5.82
CA ASN A 125 -45.31 36.02 -5.85
C ASN A 125 -45.72 35.41 -4.49
N ARG A 126 -44.93 35.59 -3.42
CA ARG A 126 -45.37 35.25 -2.05
C ARG A 126 -46.28 36.33 -1.50
N LEU A 127 -47.56 36.32 -1.91
CA LEU A 127 -48.62 36.88 -1.07
C LEU A 127 -48.72 36.04 0.23
N PRO A 128 -48.94 36.64 1.41
CA PRO A 128 -49.19 35.87 2.62
C PRO A 128 -50.60 35.25 2.54
N TYR A 129 -50.81 34.08 3.14
CA TYR A 129 -52.04 33.56 3.76
C TYR A 129 -52.17 32.04 3.58
N GLU A 130 -51.57 31.28 4.51
CA GLU A 130 -52.29 30.20 5.22
C GLU A 130 -51.48 29.78 6.47
N PRO A 131 -52.08 29.74 7.68
CA PRO A 131 -51.38 29.39 8.94
C PRO A 131 -50.69 28.02 8.87
N THR A 132 -51.27 27.08 8.13
CA THR A 132 -50.78 25.72 7.91
C THR A 132 -49.41 25.69 7.22
N ILE A 133 -49.19 26.56 6.22
CA ILE A 133 -47.94 26.61 5.44
C ILE A 133 -46.80 27.17 6.29
N VAL A 134 -47.06 28.21 7.09
CA VAL A 134 -46.05 28.81 7.99
C VAL A 134 -45.59 27.80 9.06
N ILE A 135 -46.53 27.04 9.62
CA ILE A 135 -46.24 25.98 10.58
C ILE A 135 -45.42 24.87 9.91
N ALA A 136 -45.79 24.44 8.71
CA ALA A 136 -45.03 23.44 7.94
C ALA A 136 -43.59 23.89 7.63
N ILE A 137 -43.40 25.16 7.24
CA ILE A 137 -42.06 25.73 7.00
C ILE A 137 -41.23 25.74 8.29
N ASN A 138 -41.81 26.11 9.42
CA ASN A 138 -41.09 26.15 10.70
C ASN A 138 -40.75 24.75 11.22
N MET A 139 -41.64 23.77 11.04
CA MET A 139 -41.35 22.36 11.33
C MET A 139 -40.22 21.83 10.44
N SER A 140 -40.26 22.11 9.14
CA SER A 140 -39.20 21.75 8.19
C SER A 140 -37.85 22.38 8.54
N LYS A 141 -37.83 23.65 8.94
CA LYS A 141 -36.61 24.33 9.43
C LYS A 141 -36.07 23.68 10.70
N THR A 142 -36.94 23.28 11.62
CA THR A 142 -36.55 22.61 12.87
C THR A 142 -35.96 21.23 12.60
N GLN A 143 -36.56 20.45 11.70
CA GLN A 143 -36.02 19.17 11.24
C GLN A 143 -34.67 19.36 10.54
N SER A 144 -34.55 20.36 9.66
CA SER A 144 -33.29 20.69 8.97
C SER A 144 -32.18 21.09 9.94
N LYS A 145 -32.51 21.78 11.04
CA LYS A 145 -31.55 22.10 12.11
C LYS A 145 -31.09 20.83 12.83
N LYS A 146 -32.03 19.97 13.25
CA LYS A 146 -31.69 18.68 13.90
C LYS A 146 -30.76 17.83 13.02
N ILE A 147 -31.07 17.70 11.73
CA ILE A 147 -30.23 16.96 10.77
C ILE A 147 -28.81 17.54 10.73
N ARG A 148 -28.70 18.88 10.72
CA ARG A 148 -27.41 19.57 10.71
C ARG A 148 -26.60 19.28 11.98
N ASP A 149 -27.23 19.34 13.14
CA ASP A 149 -26.58 19.11 14.43
C ASP A 149 -26.10 17.64 14.53
N TYR A 150 -26.92 16.67 14.12
CA TYR A 150 -26.51 15.26 14.04
C TYR A 150 -25.36 15.05 13.04
N SER A 151 -25.40 15.71 11.88
CA SER A 151 -24.33 15.60 10.89
C SER A 151 -23.01 16.15 11.42
N ALA A 152 -23.03 17.27 12.15
CA ALA A 152 -21.84 17.86 12.75
C ALA A 152 -21.22 16.94 13.81
N ALA A 153 -22.04 16.40 14.72
CA ALA A 153 -21.57 15.43 15.71
C ALA A 153 -21.01 14.15 15.07
N THR A 154 -21.63 13.68 13.98
CA THR A 154 -21.16 12.52 13.23
C THR A 154 -19.81 12.77 12.56
N ILE A 155 -19.62 13.94 11.95
CA ILE A 155 -18.34 14.34 11.33
C ILE A 155 -17.23 14.40 12.38
N GLU A 156 -17.50 14.96 13.56
CA GLU A 156 -16.54 15.02 14.66
C GLU A 156 -16.13 13.62 15.13
N HIS A 157 -17.11 12.73 15.33
CA HIS A 157 -16.84 11.34 15.72
C HIS A 157 -16.02 10.59 14.65
N ILE A 158 -16.35 10.76 13.36
CA ILE A 158 -15.57 10.18 12.26
C ILE A 158 -14.13 10.71 12.27
N SER A 159 -13.93 12.01 12.47
CA SER A 159 -12.59 12.61 12.54
C SER A 159 -11.76 12.05 13.70
N SER A 160 -12.40 11.78 14.86
CA SER A 160 -11.75 11.10 15.98
C SER A 160 -11.33 9.68 15.61
N LEU A 161 -12.22 8.91 14.99
CA LEU A 161 -11.94 7.55 14.53
C LEU A 161 -10.80 7.50 13.49
N GLU A 162 -10.75 8.45 12.56
CA GLU A 162 -9.68 8.57 11.57
C GLU A 162 -8.32 8.78 12.25
N LYS A 163 -8.25 9.65 13.27
CA LYS A 163 -7.04 9.86 14.06
C LYS A 163 -6.58 8.60 14.78
N THR A 164 -7.51 7.89 15.43
CA THR A 164 -7.20 6.62 16.11
C THR A 164 -6.73 5.56 15.11
N THR A 165 -7.36 5.48 13.95
CA THR A 165 -6.99 4.53 12.89
C THR A 165 -5.58 4.82 12.37
N ALA A 166 -5.27 6.08 12.07
CA ALA A 166 -3.93 6.49 11.62
C ALA A 166 -2.84 6.18 12.67
N TYR A 167 -3.14 6.40 13.95
CA TYR A 167 -2.24 6.03 15.04
C TYR A 167 -1.99 4.52 15.08
N ASN A 168 -3.05 3.71 15.00
CA ASN A 168 -2.95 2.26 15.01
C ASN A 168 -2.18 1.71 13.80
N GLU A 169 -2.40 2.26 12.61
CA GLU A 169 -1.64 1.91 11.41
C GLU A 169 -0.14 2.18 11.59
N ASN A 170 0.22 3.33 12.17
CA ASN A 170 1.61 3.66 12.44
C ASN A 170 2.24 2.70 13.45
N LEU A 171 1.51 2.36 14.52
CA LEU A 171 1.95 1.40 15.52
C LEU A 171 2.19 0.02 14.91
N LEU A 172 1.23 -0.50 14.12
CA LEU A 172 1.34 -1.77 13.42
C LEU A 172 2.54 -1.79 12.47
N PHE A 173 2.73 -0.72 11.69
CA PHE A 173 3.86 -0.59 10.79
C PHE A 173 5.20 -0.65 11.56
N ASN A 174 5.30 0.06 12.69
CA ASN A 174 6.50 0.05 13.53
C ASN A 174 6.78 -1.32 14.14
N VAL A 175 5.75 -2.01 14.63
CA VAL A 175 5.87 -3.38 15.18
C VAL A 175 6.29 -4.35 14.10
N MET A 176 5.66 -4.30 12.91
CA MET A 176 6.01 -5.17 11.78
C MET A 176 7.45 -4.95 11.32
N ARG A 177 7.92 -3.69 11.26
CA ARG A 177 9.31 -3.38 10.96
C ARG A 177 10.26 -3.99 11.98
N LYS A 178 9.96 -3.89 13.29
CA LYS A 178 10.76 -4.52 14.35
C LYS A 178 10.79 -6.05 14.22
N MET A 179 9.63 -6.67 13.97
CA MET A 179 9.53 -8.12 13.76
C MET A 179 10.35 -8.58 12.55
N LYS A 180 10.31 -7.83 11.45
CA LYS A 180 11.12 -8.14 10.27
C LYS A 180 12.63 -8.12 10.57
N MET A 181 13.12 -7.09 11.26
CA MET A 181 14.53 -7.03 11.65
C MET A 181 14.92 -8.20 12.58
N GLN A 182 14.03 -8.61 13.48
CA GLN A 182 14.27 -9.77 14.35
C GLN A 182 14.30 -11.07 13.55
N LEU A 183 13.41 -11.23 12.58
CA LEU A 183 13.40 -12.40 11.70
C LEU A 183 14.71 -12.53 10.92
N ASP A 184 15.23 -11.42 10.37
CA ASP A 184 16.52 -11.41 9.67
C ASP A 184 17.68 -11.84 10.60
N ILE A 185 17.64 -11.49 11.90
CA ILE A 185 18.63 -11.94 12.90
C ILE A 185 18.51 -13.44 13.17
N TYR A 186 17.29 -13.97 13.29
CA TYR A 186 17.10 -15.41 13.51
C TYR A 186 17.56 -16.23 12.30
N THR A 187 17.28 -15.78 11.07
CA THR A 187 17.79 -16.43 9.85
C THR A 187 19.32 -16.45 9.82
N GLN A 188 19.99 -15.35 10.16
CA GLN A 188 21.46 -15.32 10.27
C GLN A 188 22.00 -16.25 11.36
N ARG A 189 21.25 -16.44 12.45
CA ARG A 189 21.65 -17.34 13.53
C ARG A 189 21.53 -18.80 13.11
N GLU A 190 20.48 -19.15 12.39
CA GLU A 190 20.30 -20.48 11.81
C GLU A 190 21.43 -20.82 10.83
N ASP A 191 21.79 -19.88 9.94
CA ASP A 191 22.95 -20.03 9.03
C ASP A 191 24.26 -20.25 9.82
N LEU A 192 24.48 -19.50 10.91
CA LEU A 192 25.67 -19.63 11.74
C LEU A 192 25.74 -20.99 12.46
N ASP A 193 24.61 -21.50 12.94
CA ASP A 193 24.53 -22.81 13.58
C ASP A 193 24.84 -23.94 12.58
N GLU A 194 24.37 -23.83 11.32
CA GLU A 194 24.75 -24.77 10.25
C GLU A 194 26.27 -24.74 9.97
N TYR A 195 26.87 -23.56 9.87
CA TYR A 195 28.33 -23.44 9.69
C TYR A 195 29.11 -24.02 10.87
N LEU A 196 28.64 -23.80 12.11
CA LEU A 196 29.26 -24.37 13.31
C LEU A 196 29.16 -25.90 13.32
N GLN A 197 28.04 -26.46 12.84
CA GLN A 197 27.86 -27.90 12.74
C GLN A 197 28.82 -28.51 11.70
N VAL A 198 28.98 -27.87 10.54
CA VAL A 198 29.94 -28.28 9.50
C VAL A 198 31.38 -28.19 10.02
N LEU A 199 31.73 -27.10 10.70
CA LEU A 199 33.06 -26.92 11.30
C LEU A 199 33.36 -27.99 12.35
N THR A 200 32.37 -28.34 13.18
CA THR A 200 32.50 -29.38 14.21
C THR A 200 32.76 -30.76 13.58
N ALA A 201 32.05 -31.09 12.49
CA ALA A 201 32.27 -32.33 11.76
C ALA A 201 33.69 -32.40 11.18
N ILE A 202 34.16 -31.35 10.51
CA ILE A 202 35.53 -31.27 9.95
C ILE A 202 36.57 -31.41 11.06
N MET A 203 36.41 -30.70 12.18
CA MET A 203 37.33 -30.77 13.32
C MET A 203 37.40 -32.17 13.93
N THR A 204 36.25 -32.86 13.98
CA THR A 204 36.18 -34.22 14.51
C THR A 204 36.89 -35.19 13.57
N ASP A 205 36.67 -35.11 12.26
CA ASP A 205 37.36 -35.93 11.27
C ASP A 205 38.88 -35.70 11.30
N LEU A 206 39.32 -34.44 11.35
CA LEU A 206 40.74 -34.10 11.46
C LEU A 206 41.37 -34.62 12.75
N THR A 207 40.65 -34.55 13.87
CA THR A 207 41.13 -35.08 15.16
C THR A 207 41.28 -36.59 15.11
N VAL A 208 40.31 -37.28 14.51
CA VAL A 208 40.34 -38.73 14.31
C VAL A 208 41.51 -39.13 13.41
N ASP A 209 41.73 -38.41 12.31
CA ASP A 209 42.83 -38.71 11.37
C ASP A 209 44.21 -38.41 11.98
N ALA A 210 44.34 -37.33 12.77
CA ALA A 210 45.55 -37.07 13.55
C ALA A 210 45.83 -38.18 14.56
N GLY A 211 44.80 -38.70 15.23
CA GLY A 211 44.90 -39.85 16.13
C GLY A 211 45.41 -41.11 15.41
N LYS A 212 44.79 -41.47 14.27
CA LYS A 212 45.24 -42.59 13.43
C LYS A 212 46.69 -42.43 12.96
N MET A 213 47.07 -41.20 12.61
CA MET A 213 48.44 -40.88 12.17
C MET A 213 49.43 -41.11 13.32
N LEU A 214 49.14 -40.60 14.52
CA LEU A 214 49.95 -40.85 15.70
C LEU A 214 50.06 -42.35 16.03
N ASP A 215 48.96 -43.10 15.98
CA ASP A 215 48.95 -44.55 16.19
C ASP A 215 49.83 -45.28 15.18
N TYR A 216 49.77 -44.87 13.90
CA TYR A 216 50.59 -45.42 12.84
C TYR A 216 52.09 -45.20 13.09
N TYR A 217 52.50 -43.97 13.46
CA TYR A 217 53.90 -43.69 13.78
C TYR A 217 54.36 -44.47 15.01
N LEU A 218 53.56 -44.53 16.08
CA LEU A 218 53.87 -45.33 17.26
C LEU A 218 54.01 -46.83 16.95
N CYS A 219 53.15 -47.36 16.07
CA CYS A 219 53.23 -48.76 15.62
C CYS A 219 54.52 -49.06 14.84
N ILE A 220 54.98 -48.15 13.98
CA ILE A 220 56.24 -48.33 13.24
C ILE A 220 57.43 -48.31 14.18
N TYR A 221 57.54 -47.26 15.00
CA TYR A 221 58.68 -47.07 15.87
C TYR A 221 58.80 -48.20 16.92
N SER A 222 57.68 -48.68 17.47
CA SER A 222 57.68 -49.83 18.39
C SER A 222 58.13 -51.13 17.75
N LYS A 223 57.81 -51.38 16.47
CA LYS A 223 58.32 -52.55 15.73
C LYS A 223 59.82 -52.52 15.50
N GLU A 224 60.41 -51.31 15.47
CA GLU A 224 61.85 -51.08 15.35
C GLU A 224 62.56 -51.01 16.74
N GLY A 225 61.84 -51.32 17.83
CA GLY A 225 62.39 -51.34 19.19
C GLY A 225 62.71 -49.95 19.77
N SER A 226 62.27 -48.88 19.12
CA SER A 226 62.54 -47.50 19.52
C SER A 226 61.22 -46.80 19.84
N ILE A 227 61.02 -46.31 21.07
CA ILE A 227 59.78 -45.58 21.41
C ILE A 227 60.07 -44.07 21.43
N LEU A 228 59.40 -43.31 20.57
CA LEU A 228 59.53 -41.85 20.56
C LEU A 228 58.69 -41.26 21.70
N THR A 229 59.28 -41.09 22.87
CA THR A 229 58.60 -40.63 24.09
C THR A 229 57.88 -39.27 23.95
N ARG A 230 58.29 -38.44 22.98
CA ARG A 230 57.67 -37.15 22.67
C ARG A 230 56.30 -37.25 21.98
N LEU A 231 55.97 -38.40 21.39
CA LEU A 231 54.70 -38.64 20.69
C LEU A 231 53.73 -39.48 21.52
N LEU A 232 54.15 -39.94 22.70
CA LEU A 232 53.26 -40.64 23.61
C LEU A 232 52.31 -39.67 24.29
N PRO A 233 51.02 -40.01 24.43
CA PRO A 233 50.07 -39.22 25.20
C PRO A 233 50.32 -39.44 26.70
N LEU A 234 51.50 -39.03 27.20
CA LEU A 234 51.96 -39.30 28.56
C LEU A 234 50.97 -38.82 29.63
N GLU A 235 50.31 -37.69 29.41
CA GLU A 235 49.28 -37.19 30.31
C GLU A 235 48.09 -38.15 30.41
N GLN A 236 47.57 -38.64 29.27
CA GLN A 236 46.47 -39.61 29.25
C GLN A 236 46.89 -40.94 29.89
N ILE A 237 48.09 -41.43 29.57
CA ILE A 237 48.65 -42.66 30.19
C ILE A 237 48.75 -42.50 31.71
N ILE A 238 49.20 -41.34 32.20
CA ILE A 238 49.29 -41.07 33.64
C ILE A 238 47.89 -41.01 34.27
N ILE A 239 46.90 -40.41 33.60
CA ILE A 239 45.51 -40.37 34.06
C ILE A 239 44.95 -41.80 34.15
N ASP A 240 45.06 -42.58 33.10
CA ASP A 240 44.56 -43.96 33.03
C ASP A 240 45.24 -44.86 34.07
N LEU A 241 46.56 -44.70 34.27
CA LEU A 241 47.31 -45.42 35.30
C LEU A 241 46.87 -45.03 36.71
N ARG A 242 46.59 -43.75 36.96
CA ARG A 242 46.07 -43.30 38.27
C ARG A 242 44.67 -43.84 38.53
N GLU A 243 43.82 -43.84 37.51
CA GLU A 243 42.48 -44.41 37.59
C GLU A 243 42.55 -45.92 37.85
N ALA A 244 43.35 -46.66 37.07
CA ALA A 244 43.55 -48.10 37.28
C ALA A 244 44.14 -48.41 38.67
N ALA A 245 45.11 -47.61 39.13
CA ALA A 245 45.68 -47.73 40.47
C ALA A 245 44.65 -47.47 41.58
N SER A 246 43.72 -46.53 41.38
CA SER A 246 42.64 -46.25 42.34
C SER A 246 41.66 -47.42 42.49
N GLN A 247 41.54 -48.26 41.46
CA GLN A 247 40.67 -49.44 41.46
C GLN A 247 41.36 -50.72 41.98
N LEU A 248 42.69 -50.70 42.12
CA LEU A 248 43.49 -51.81 42.65
C LEU A 248 43.58 -51.70 44.18
N THR A 249 42.80 -52.51 44.89
CA THR A 249 42.80 -52.52 46.36
C THR A 249 44.01 -53.23 46.98
N ASN A 250 44.78 -54.03 46.22
CA ASN A 250 46.08 -54.61 46.60
C ASN A 250 46.81 -55.28 45.41
N GLY A 251 47.46 -54.51 44.53
CA GLY A 251 48.21 -55.05 43.40
C GLY A 251 49.69 -54.65 43.41
N HIS A 252 50.59 -55.63 43.47
CA HIS A 252 52.05 -55.44 43.31
C HIS A 252 52.41 -55.42 41.81
N PHE A 253 53.21 -54.45 41.36
CA PHE A 253 53.70 -54.43 39.98
C PHE A 253 54.65 -55.62 39.73
N PRO A 254 54.55 -56.35 38.60
CA PRO A 254 55.19 -57.65 38.40
C PRO A 254 56.70 -57.61 38.09
N PHE A 255 57.37 -56.46 38.21
CA PHE A 255 58.82 -56.37 37.98
C PHE A 255 59.50 -55.52 39.06
N GLN A 256 60.59 -56.06 39.61
CA GLN A 256 61.46 -55.37 40.57
C GLN A 256 62.46 -54.48 39.81
N ILE A 257 62.40 -53.17 40.05
CA ILE A 257 63.36 -52.20 39.52
C ILE A 257 64.67 -52.37 40.30
N LYS A 258 65.70 -52.93 39.66
CA LYS A 258 67.08 -52.92 40.19
C LYS A 258 67.78 -51.66 39.69
N PHE A 259 68.22 -50.81 40.60
CA PHE A 259 69.17 -49.75 40.30
C PHE A 259 70.58 -50.35 40.41
N GLU A 260 71.31 -50.44 39.30
CA GLU A 260 72.76 -50.67 39.33
C GLU A 260 73.46 -49.34 39.63
N ASN A 261 74.38 -49.36 40.60
CA ASN A 261 75.28 -48.26 40.95
C ASN A 261 76.40 -48.11 39.94
#